data_AF-A0A4S9T6E0-F1
#
_entry.id   AF-A0A4S9T6E0-F1
#
_cell.length_a   1.000
_cell.length_b   1.000
_cell.length_c   1.000
_cell.angle_alpha   90.00
_cell.angle_beta   90.00
_cell.angle_gamma   90.00
#
_symmetry.space_group_name_H-M   'P 1'
#
loop_
_entity.id
_entity.type
_entity.pdbx_description
1 polymer ?
#
loop_
_entity_poly.entity_id
_entity_poly.type
_entity_poly.pdbx_seq_one_letter_code
_entity_poly.pdbx_strand_id
1 'polypeptide(L)'
;MVSEMGDTTAALVWGVPVRILDLLCSVDAFHKAIPTIQTLRLCNRFGQGENARITKLPKELIGFIEEELLAMHRQEEESRDCGWAQKYRCFEGSCRPSQHSIEMDPSIIDEAFEELYEEHPEWLHMDEETVHPKEFDELLEAKLDEKCDEYYEVIFYELCSNNKFEWPCDVKKHIASKGNEVVRKHFGLDLFVMQENLDETAAGYLMSHDKAFARGDRELQQATICYLVIPSKAARWKVRLDPMSRDSGDYFGESANSMLLDRNSLDPTEEHQQRFARAMRQLGLKPSVHPSQLQTALSAAPPINASSPLTQTTVHRIIEMKSDEEVKKRDAAMTNRIRDLEQSQWPKLMFLVNHICYE
;
A
#
# COMPACT_ATOMS: atom_id res chain seq x y z
N MET A 1 -1.20 -4.93 -38.82
CA MET A 1 -1.13 -4.34 -37.47
C MET A 1 -2.50 -4.44 -36.85
N VAL A 2 -2.67 -5.35 -35.89
CA VAL A 2 -3.88 -5.42 -35.08
C VAL A 2 -3.74 -4.28 -34.06
N SER A 3 -4.64 -3.30 -34.10
CA SER A 3 -4.73 -2.29 -33.05
C SER A 3 -5.33 -2.99 -31.84
N GLU A 4 -4.50 -3.22 -30.81
CA GLU A 4 -4.96 -3.88 -29.59
C GLU A 4 -5.90 -2.97 -28.80
N MET A 5 -6.92 -3.60 -28.22
CA MET A 5 -7.92 -2.90 -27.45
C MET A 5 -7.59 -3.07 -25.97
N GLY A 6 -7.30 -1.97 -25.28
CA GLY A 6 -7.26 -1.94 -23.83
C GLY A 6 -8.66 -2.04 -23.24
N ASP A 7 -8.77 -2.57 -22.02
CA ASP A 7 -10.02 -2.60 -21.28
C ASP A 7 -10.07 -1.42 -20.31
N THR A 8 -11.14 -0.63 -20.39
CA THR A 8 -11.40 0.43 -19.41
C THR A 8 -12.60 0.08 -18.57
N THR A 9 -12.42 0.17 -17.26
CA THR A 9 -13.48 0.01 -16.27
C THR A 9 -13.63 1.32 -15.51
N ALA A 10 -14.85 1.86 -15.45
CA ALA A 10 -15.15 3.01 -14.61
C ALA A 10 -16.33 2.74 -13.68
N ALA A 11 -16.24 3.22 -12.45
CA ALA A 11 -17.28 3.05 -11.45
C ALA A 11 -17.46 4.32 -10.62
N LEU A 12 -18.71 4.66 -10.34
CA LEU A 12 -19.07 5.67 -9.36
C LEU A 12 -19.47 4.95 -8.07
N VAL A 13 -18.64 5.05 -7.03
CA VAL A 13 -18.77 4.23 -5.81
C VAL A 13 -18.47 4.99 -4.53
N TRP A 14 -19.07 4.54 -3.44
CA TRP A 14 -18.60 4.90 -2.11
C TRP A 14 -17.38 4.06 -1.76
N GLY A 15 -16.31 4.71 -1.32
CA GLY A 15 -15.09 4.01 -0.94
C GLY A 15 -14.30 4.67 0.17
N VAL A 16 -13.37 3.89 0.71
CA VAL A 16 -12.35 4.31 1.68
C VAL A 16 -10.99 3.88 1.12
N PRO A 17 -10.03 4.80 0.94
CA PRO A 17 -8.68 4.46 0.54
C PRO A 17 -8.00 3.76 1.71
N VAL A 18 -7.35 2.64 1.43
CA VAL A 18 -6.63 1.85 2.43
C VAL A 18 -5.26 1.49 1.87
N ARG A 19 -4.28 1.32 2.77
CA ARG A 19 -2.96 0.85 2.36
C ARG A 19 -3.06 -0.61 1.94
N ILE A 20 -2.55 -0.93 0.75
CA ILE A 20 -2.66 -2.29 0.19
C ILE A 20 -1.97 -3.33 1.08
N LEU A 21 -0.81 -3.00 1.64
CA LEU A 21 -0.07 -3.89 2.54
C LEU A 21 -0.92 -4.28 3.76
N ASP A 22 -1.40 -3.28 4.51
CA ASP A 22 -2.26 -3.48 5.68
C ASP A 22 -3.48 -4.34 5.32
N LEU A 23 -4.08 -4.09 4.16
CA LEU A 23 -5.22 -4.86 3.69
C LEU A 23 -4.88 -6.33 3.43
N LEU A 24 -3.79 -6.62 2.71
CA LEU A 24 -3.41 -8.00 2.37
C LEU A 24 -3.11 -8.81 3.63
N CYS A 25 -2.28 -8.27 4.54
CA CYS A 25 -1.98 -8.87 5.84
C CYS A 25 -3.27 -9.08 6.66
N SER A 26 -4.16 -8.08 6.68
CA SER A 26 -5.40 -8.17 7.47
C SER A 26 -6.42 -9.15 6.91
N VAL A 27 -6.52 -9.28 5.59
CA VAL A 27 -7.35 -10.30 4.94
C VAL A 27 -6.83 -11.69 5.28
N ASP A 28 -5.52 -11.90 5.23
CA ASP A 28 -4.90 -13.19 5.55
C ASP A 28 -5.06 -13.55 7.02
N ALA A 29 -4.80 -12.60 7.92
CA ALA A 29 -5.02 -12.72 9.35
C ALA A 29 -6.49 -13.02 9.68
N PHE A 30 -7.43 -12.28 9.07
CA PHE A 30 -8.85 -12.52 9.28
C PHE A 30 -9.25 -13.91 8.80
N HIS A 31 -8.79 -14.33 7.63
CA HIS A 31 -9.07 -15.66 7.11
C HIS A 31 -8.56 -16.77 8.04
N LYS A 32 -7.37 -16.62 8.62
CA LYS A 32 -6.81 -17.53 9.63
C LYS A 32 -7.63 -17.54 10.92
N ALA A 33 -8.12 -16.38 11.37
CA ALA A 33 -8.84 -16.22 12.62
C ALA A 33 -10.29 -16.74 12.57
N ILE A 34 -10.94 -16.75 11.40
CA ILE A 34 -12.38 -17.09 11.25
C ILE A 34 -12.78 -18.38 11.97
N PRO A 35 -12.09 -19.53 11.80
CA PRO A 35 -12.50 -20.79 12.43
C PRO A 35 -12.49 -20.70 13.96
N THR A 36 -11.48 -20.04 14.53
CA THR A 36 -11.34 -19.85 15.98
C THR A 36 -12.42 -18.89 16.50
N ILE A 37 -12.67 -17.78 15.80
CA ILE A 37 -13.74 -16.82 16.14
C ILE A 37 -15.12 -17.51 16.10
N GLN A 38 -15.37 -18.33 15.08
CA GLN A 38 -16.62 -19.08 14.96
C GLN A 38 -16.77 -20.08 16.10
N THR A 39 -15.72 -20.84 16.41
CA THR A 39 -15.69 -21.76 17.55
C THR A 39 -15.98 -21.03 18.86
N LEU A 40 -15.31 -19.91 19.13
CA LEU A 40 -15.53 -19.08 20.30
C LEU A 40 -17.00 -18.64 20.44
N ARG A 41 -17.58 -18.12 19.34
CA ARG A 41 -18.99 -17.68 19.30
C ARG A 41 -19.96 -18.83 19.53
N LEU A 42 -19.71 -20.00 18.94
CA LEU A 42 -20.54 -21.19 19.10
C LEU A 42 -20.46 -21.74 20.52
N CYS A 43 -19.26 -21.85 21.09
CA CYS A 43 -19.04 -22.26 22.48
C CYS A 43 -19.73 -21.30 23.46
N ASN A 44 -19.62 -19.99 23.25
CA ASN A 44 -20.27 -19.00 24.13
C ASN A 44 -21.81 -19.08 24.04
N ARG A 45 -22.36 -19.30 22.83
CA ARG A 45 -23.81 -19.31 22.59
C ARG A 45 -24.48 -20.63 22.98
N PHE A 46 -23.81 -21.75 22.75
CA PHE A 46 -24.43 -23.08 22.81
C PHE A 46 -23.74 -24.07 23.75
N GLY A 47 -22.62 -23.69 24.40
CA GLY A 47 -21.93 -24.57 25.33
C GLY A 47 -22.84 -25.01 26.48
N GLN A 48 -22.77 -26.29 26.85
CA GLN A 48 -23.51 -26.91 27.95
C GLN A 48 -22.61 -27.87 28.72
N GLY A 49 -22.88 -28.06 30.02
CA GLY A 49 -22.16 -29.00 30.90
C GLY A 49 -21.19 -28.33 31.88
N GLU A 50 -20.73 -29.10 32.87
CA GLU A 50 -19.88 -28.63 33.98
C GLU A 50 -18.52 -28.09 33.52
N ASN A 51 -18.03 -28.51 32.35
CA ASN A 51 -16.76 -28.07 31.77
C ASN A 51 -16.90 -26.89 30.78
N ALA A 52 -18.10 -26.36 30.56
CA ALA A 52 -18.35 -25.29 29.57
C ALA A 52 -18.03 -23.90 30.15
N ARG A 53 -16.74 -23.63 30.43
CA ARG A 53 -16.25 -22.42 31.12
C ARG A 53 -16.36 -21.12 30.32
N ILE A 54 -16.55 -21.21 29.00
CA ILE A 54 -16.65 -20.06 28.08
C ILE A 54 -18.10 -19.60 27.87
N THR A 55 -19.07 -20.32 28.46
CA THR A 55 -20.49 -19.99 28.31
C THR A 55 -20.83 -18.71 29.09
N LYS A 56 -21.67 -17.85 28.48
CA LYS A 56 -22.19 -16.61 29.09
C LYS A 56 -21.18 -15.47 29.25
N LEU A 57 -20.09 -15.46 28.49
CA LEU A 57 -19.27 -14.25 28.41
C LEU A 57 -20.09 -13.12 27.79
N PRO A 58 -20.04 -11.90 28.38
CA PRO A 58 -20.60 -10.69 27.77
C PRO A 58 -20.09 -10.51 26.34
N LYS A 59 -20.91 -9.92 25.47
CA LYS A 59 -20.58 -9.73 24.06
C LYS A 59 -19.32 -8.87 23.89
N GLU A 60 -19.10 -7.97 24.83
CA GLU A 60 -17.97 -7.06 24.92
C GLU A 60 -16.67 -7.85 25.10
N LEU A 61 -16.64 -8.82 26.03
CA LEU A 61 -15.46 -9.66 26.26
C LEU A 61 -15.15 -10.55 25.05
N ILE A 62 -16.18 -11.10 24.39
CA ILE A 62 -15.98 -11.83 23.13
C ILE A 62 -15.39 -10.91 22.07
N GLY A 63 -15.89 -9.68 21.95
CA GLY A 63 -15.37 -8.68 21.03
C GLY A 63 -13.88 -8.38 21.27
N PHE A 64 -13.47 -8.22 22.53
CA PHE A 64 -12.06 -8.02 22.88
C PHE A 64 -11.18 -9.22 22.52
N ILE A 65 -11.64 -10.45 22.81
CA ILE A 65 -10.88 -11.66 22.44
C ILE A 65 -10.73 -11.76 20.92
N GLU A 66 -11.78 -11.46 20.16
CA GLU A 66 -11.73 -11.46 18.69
C GLU A 66 -10.73 -10.41 18.16
N GLU A 67 -10.73 -9.21 18.74
CA GLU A 67 -9.82 -8.13 18.34
C GLU A 67 -8.36 -8.45 18.64
N GLU A 68 -8.09 -9.04 19.82
CA GLU A 68 -6.75 -9.47 20.22
C GLU A 68 -6.23 -10.60 19.32
N LEU A 69 -7.06 -11.61 19.06
CA LEU A 69 -6.71 -12.71 18.17
C LEU A 69 -6.39 -12.22 16.74
N LEU A 70 -7.17 -11.26 16.25
CA LEU A 70 -6.93 -10.64 14.95
C LEU A 70 -5.65 -9.79 14.96
N ALA A 71 -5.32 -9.12 16.05
CA ALA A 71 -4.09 -8.36 16.19
C ALA A 71 -2.85 -9.27 16.17
N MET A 72 -2.89 -10.38 16.90
CA MET A 72 -1.83 -11.39 16.88
C MET A 72 -1.59 -11.93 15.46
N HIS A 73 -2.64 -12.38 14.78
CA HIS A 73 -2.48 -12.90 13.41
C HIS A 73 -2.06 -11.83 12.40
N ARG A 74 -2.43 -10.56 12.59
CA ARG A 74 -1.92 -9.47 11.74
C ARG A 74 -0.43 -9.28 11.93
N GLN A 75 0.03 -9.22 13.17
CA GLN A 75 1.46 -9.11 13.49
C GLN A 75 2.24 -10.28 12.89
N GLU A 76 1.73 -11.51 13.01
CA GLU A 76 2.33 -12.69 12.38
C GLU A 76 2.43 -12.59 10.85
N GLU A 77 1.43 -12.04 10.16
CA GLU A 77 1.47 -11.85 8.70
C GLU A 77 2.36 -10.69 8.26
N GLU A 78 2.43 -9.63 9.08
CA GLU A 78 3.31 -8.48 8.84
C GLU A 78 4.78 -8.84 9.04
N SER A 79 5.10 -9.67 10.04
CA SER A 79 6.46 -10.13 10.34
C SER A 79 6.87 -11.39 9.59
N ARG A 80 6.05 -11.85 8.64
CA ARG A 80 6.31 -13.10 7.93
C ARG A 80 7.45 -12.93 6.92
N ASP A 81 8.47 -13.76 7.05
CA ASP A 81 9.55 -13.87 6.06
C ASP A 81 9.00 -14.20 4.67
N CYS A 82 9.51 -13.51 3.64
CA CYS A 82 9.01 -13.59 2.27
C CYS A 82 7.50 -13.28 2.13
N GLY A 83 6.93 -12.56 3.11
CA GLY A 83 5.52 -12.17 3.16
C GLY A 83 5.20 -10.91 2.36
N TRP A 84 3.98 -10.40 2.51
CA TRP A 84 3.52 -9.20 1.80
C TRP A 84 4.37 -7.97 2.11
N ALA A 85 4.83 -7.81 3.36
CA ALA A 85 5.62 -6.65 3.77
C ALA A 85 6.94 -6.55 3.01
N GLN A 86 7.71 -7.65 2.93
CA GLN A 86 8.97 -7.68 2.21
C GLN A 86 8.76 -7.45 0.70
N LYS A 87 7.81 -8.18 0.09
CA LYS A 87 7.47 -8.02 -1.34
C LYS A 87 7.04 -6.59 -1.67
N TYR A 88 6.24 -5.97 -0.81
CA TYR A 88 5.77 -4.60 -0.98
C TYR A 88 6.93 -3.60 -0.92
N ARG A 89 7.87 -3.75 0.03
CA ARG A 89 9.07 -2.91 0.11
C ARG A 89 9.93 -3.00 -1.15
N CYS A 90 10.07 -4.20 -1.72
CA CYS A 90 10.77 -4.38 -2.99
C CYS A 90 10.05 -3.67 -4.14
N PHE A 91 8.72 -3.88 -4.21
CA PHE A 91 7.86 -3.29 -5.23
C PHE A 91 7.96 -1.77 -5.22
N GLU A 92 7.79 -1.13 -4.05
CA GLU A 92 7.92 0.32 -3.92
C GLU A 92 9.39 0.77 -3.91
N GLY A 93 10.37 -0.13 -3.90
CA GLY A 93 11.79 0.24 -3.90
C GLY A 93 12.30 0.82 -2.58
N SER A 94 11.57 0.64 -1.47
CA SER A 94 11.97 1.02 -0.11
C SER A 94 12.75 -0.08 0.63
N CYS A 95 12.95 -1.25 0.02
CA CYS A 95 13.69 -2.35 0.63
C CYS A 95 15.18 -2.03 0.80
N ARG A 96 15.77 -2.61 1.83
CA ARG A 96 17.21 -2.51 2.12
C ARG A 96 17.90 -3.86 2.00
N PRO A 97 19.19 -3.92 1.63
CA PRO A 97 19.98 -5.15 1.62
C PRO A 97 19.82 -6.02 2.88
N SER A 98 19.85 -5.42 4.09
CA SER A 98 19.66 -6.17 5.34
C SER A 98 18.32 -6.92 5.44
N GLN A 99 17.30 -6.48 4.69
CA GLN A 99 15.95 -7.06 4.68
C GLN A 99 15.80 -8.23 3.70
N HIS A 100 16.90 -8.65 3.08
CA HIS A 100 16.98 -9.75 2.12
C HIS A 100 17.94 -10.86 2.58
N SER A 101 18.21 -10.90 3.89
CA SER A 101 19.23 -11.78 4.48
C SER A 101 19.00 -13.27 4.25
N ILE A 102 17.75 -13.69 4.07
CA ILE A 102 17.38 -15.09 3.84
C ILE A 102 17.67 -15.49 2.38
N GLU A 103 17.46 -14.57 1.44
CA GLU A 103 17.66 -14.80 0.02
C GLU A 103 19.10 -14.54 -0.43
N MET A 104 19.88 -13.83 0.40
CA MET A 104 21.28 -13.49 0.18
C MET A 104 22.22 -14.42 0.96
N ASP A 105 23.52 -14.27 0.76
CA ASP A 105 24.51 -14.97 1.58
C ASP A 105 24.47 -14.41 3.02
N PRO A 106 24.01 -15.19 4.02
CA PRO A 106 23.89 -14.70 5.39
C PRO A 106 25.24 -14.27 5.98
N SER A 107 26.35 -14.82 5.47
CA SER A 107 27.68 -14.55 6.00
C SER A 107 28.09 -13.08 5.89
N ILE A 108 27.72 -12.39 4.81
CA ILE A 108 28.05 -10.97 4.61
C ILE A 108 27.30 -10.11 5.64
N ILE A 109 26.06 -10.49 5.95
CA ILE A 109 25.23 -9.77 6.90
C ILE A 109 25.70 -10.06 8.32
N ASP A 110 25.98 -11.32 8.64
CA ASP A 110 26.54 -11.72 9.94
C ASP A 110 27.89 -11.01 10.20
N GLU A 111 28.78 -10.95 9.21
CA GLU A 111 30.04 -10.20 9.31
C GLU A 111 29.81 -8.70 9.54
N ALA A 112 28.83 -8.09 8.83
CA ALA A 112 28.48 -6.68 9.03
C ALA A 112 27.91 -6.43 10.45
N PHE A 113 27.11 -7.36 10.98
CA PHE A 113 26.64 -7.33 12.35
C PHE A 113 27.81 -7.44 13.34
N GLU A 114 28.70 -8.41 13.15
CA GLU A 114 29.86 -8.63 14.03
C GLU A 114 30.75 -7.39 14.10
N GLU A 115 31.13 -6.81 12.97
CA GLU A 115 31.93 -5.57 12.93
C GLU A 115 31.21 -4.41 13.63
N LEU A 116 29.91 -4.29 13.43
CA LEU A 116 29.11 -3.22 14.04
C LEU A 116 29.05 -3.38 15.58
N TYR A 117 28.97 -4.61 16.08
CA TYR A 117 29.05 -4.88 17.52
C TYR A 117 30.47 -4.75 18.09
N GLU A 118 31.51 -4.98 17.29
CA GLU A 118 32.90 -4.68 17.68
C GLU A 118 33.15 -3.18 17.81
N GLU A 119 32.58 -2.37 16.91
CA GLU A 119 32.65 -0.90 16.95
C GLU A 119 31.79 -0.31 18.07
N HIS A 120 30.66 -0.96 18.37
CA HIS A 120 29.68 -0.54 19.38
C HIS A 120 29.39 -1.64 20.41
N PRO A 121 30.37 -1.99 21.27
CA PRO A 121 30.22 -3.06 22.25
C PRO A 121 29.12 -2.77 23.28
N GLU A 122 28.73 -1.52 23.47
CA GLU A 122 27.61 -1.12 24.33
C GLU A 122 26.24 -1.67 23.86
N TRP A 123 26.10 -2.09 22.59
CA TRP A 123 24.85 -2.64 22.06
C TRP A 123 24.66 -4.14 22.39
N LEU A 124 25.72 -4.85 22.77
CA LEU A 124 25.66 -6.26 23.18
C LEU A 124 25.06 -6.47 24.58
N HIS A 125 24.88 -5.40 25.36
CA HIS A 125 24.48 -5.45 26.78
C HIS A 125 23.04 -4.99 27.05
N MET A 126 22.21 -4.84 26.01
CA MET A 126 20.79 -4.55 26.17
C MET A 126 20.03 -5.86 26.46
N ASP A 127 19.78 -6.15 27.74
CA ASP A 127 19.09 -7.36 28.20
C ASP A 127 17.63 -7.48 27.71
N GLU A 128 17.25 -8.73 27.37
CA GLU A 128 15.92 -9.33 27.13
C GLU A 128 15.03 -8.82 25.97
N GLU A 129 15.24 -7.61 25.45
CA GLU A 129 14.71 -7.17 24.16
C GLU A 129 15.81 -6.37 23.48
N THR A 130 16.40 -6.89 22.40
CA THR A 130 17.48 -6.23 21.65
C THR A 130 16.93 -4.98 20.95
N VAL A 131 16.74 -3.89 21.71
CA VAL A 131 16.31 -2.61 21.17
C VAL A 131 17.55 -1.89 20.66
N HIS A 132 17.82 -2.08 19.37
CA HIS A 132 18.88 -1.36 18.68
C HIS A 132 18.62 0.16 18.70
N PRO A 133 19.68 0.99 18.78
CA PRO A 133 19.54 2.43 18.66
C PRO A 133 19.02 2.83 17.28
N LYS A 134 18.43 4.02 17.17
CA LYS A 134 17.79 4.51 15.93
C LYS A 134 18.71 4.56 14.71
N GLU A 135 20.01 4.68 14.94
CA GLU A 135 21.04 4.79 13.91
C GLU A 135 21.53 3.41 13.42
N PHE A 136 21.16 2.33 14.14
CA PHE A 136 21.63 0.98 13.88
C PHE A 136 21.40 0.54 12.44
N ASP A 137 20.17 0.65 11.95
CA ASP A 137 19.86 0.22 10.58
C ASP A 137 20.64 1.04 9.55
N GLU A 138 20.88 2.34 9.79
CA GLU A 138 21.64 3.19 8.85
C GLU A 138 23.11 2.81 8.80
N LEU A 139 23.69 2.45 9.96
CA LEU A 139 25.08 1.99 10.08
C LEU A 139 25.26 0.57 9.55
N LEU A 140 24.31 -0.33 9.81
CA LEU A 140 24.30 -1.67 9.24
C LEU A 140 24.29 -1.62 7.71
N GLU A 141 23.42 -0.79 7.11
CA GLU A 141 23.44 -0.64 5.65
C GLU A 141 24.76 -0.03 5.15
N ALA A 142 25.38 0.89 5.89
CA ALA A 142 26.67 1.44 5.47
C ALA A 142 27.78 0.37 5.47
N LYS A 143 27.77 -0.54 6.46
CA LYS A 143 28.66 -1.70 6.50
C LYS A 143 28.40 -2.68 5.38
N LEU A 144 27.13 -2.93 5.07
CA LEU A 144 26.76 -3.75 3.92
C LEU A 144 27.26 -3.12 2.62
N ASP A 145 27.08 -1.81 2.42
CA ASP A 145 27.57 -1.12 1.21
C ASP A 145 29.09 -1.21 1.04
N GLU A 146 29.87 -1.24 2.13
CA GLU A 146 31.33 -1.46 2.08
C GLU A 146 31.73 -2.89 1.67
N LYS A 147 30.87 -3.86 1.98
CA LYS A 147 31.11 -5.30 1.76
C LYS A 147 30.47 -5.83 0.49
N CYS A 148 29.41 -5.19 -0.02
CA CYS A 148 28.73 -5.56 -1.25
C CYS A 148 29.72 -5.48 -2.41
N ASP A 149 29.95 -6.60 -3.08
CA ASP A 149 30.64 -6.62 -4.37
C ASP A 149 29.64 -6.55 -5.53
N GLU A 150 30.16 -6.44 -6.76
CA GLU A 150 29.35 -6.39 -7.98
C GLU A 150 28.40 -7.60 -8.10
N TYR A 151 28.82 -8.77 -7.58
CA TYR A 151 27.99 -9.96 -7.56
C TYR A 151 26.79 -9.83 -6.63
N TYR A 152 27.00 -9.27 -5.43
CA TYR A 152 25.94 -9.01 -4.46
C TYR A 152 24.93 -7.99 -4.99
N GLU A 153 25.41 -6.92 -5.63
CA GLU A 153 24.53 -5.92 -6.26
C GLU A 153 23.65 -6.53 -7.35
N VAL A 154 24.18 -7.44 -8.18
CA VAL A 154 23.43 -8.12 -9.23
C VAL A 154 22.33 -9.02 -8.65
N ILE A 155 22.64 -9.85 -7.65
CA ILE A 155 21.64 -10.72 -7.00
C ILE A 155 20.53 -9.89 -6.38
N PHE A 156 20.92 -8.86 -5.64
CA PHE A 156 19.97 -7.96 -5.00
C PHE A 156 19.05 -7.29 -6.02
N TYR A 157 19.62 -6.80 -7.12
CA TYR A 157 18.88 -6.18 -8.22
C TYR A 157 17.89 -7.16 -8.86
N GLU A 158 18.32 -8.40 -9.16
CA GLU A 158 17.45 -9.44 -9.72
C GLU A 158 16.29 -9.77 -8.79
N LEU A 159 16.55 -9.94 -7.48
CA LEU A 159 15.51 -10.24 -6.50
C LEU A 159 14.49 -9.10 -6.36
N CYS A 160 14.96 -7.86 -6.30
CA CYS A 160 14.09 -6.69 -6.26
C CYS A 160 13.28 -6.54 -7.55
N SER A 161 13.91 -6.76 -8.70
CA SER A 161 13.26 -6.70 -10.00
C SER A 161 12.17 -7.75 -10.12
N ASN A 162 12.45 -9.00 -9.74
CA ASN A 162 11.46 -10.07 -9.75
C ASN A 162 10.24 -9.72 -8.87
N ASN A 163 10.47 -9.26 -7.64
CA ASN A 163 9.37 -8.85 -6.76
C ASN A 163 8.57 -7.66 -7.34
N LYS A 164 9.23 -6.69 -7.99
CA LYS A 164 8.55 -5.59 -8.69
C LYS A 164 7.62 -6.09 -9.79
N PHE A 165 8.08 -7.04 -10.61
CA PHE A 165 7.29 -7.63 -11.71
C PHE A 165 6.17 -8.54 -11.20
N GLU A 166 6.42 -9.34 -10.16
CA GLU A 166 5.44 -10.29 -9.63
C GLU A 166 4.35 -9.62 -8.80
N TRP A 167 4.65 -8.52 -8.12
CA TRP A 167 3.74 -7.89 -7.16
C TRP A 167 2.33 -7.60 -7.72
N PRO A 168 2.16 -6.91 -8.88
CA PRO A 168 0.82 -6.66 -9.41
C PRO A 168 0.02 -7.94 -9.69
N CYS A 169 0.70 -8.99 -10.18
CA CYS A 169 0.11 -10.28 -10.47
C CYS A 169 -0.31 -11.01 -9.18
N ASP A 170 0.56 -11.02 -8.18
CA ASP A 170 0.32 -11.64 -6.87
C ASP A 170 -0.86 -10.98 -6.15
N VAL A 171 -0.89 -9.65 -6.13
CA VAL A 171 -1.99 -8.87 -5.54
C VAL A 171 -3.31 -9.17 -6.25
N LYS A 172 -3.31 -9.13 -7.59
CA LYS A 172 -4.51 -9.43 -8.39
C LYS A 172 -5.02 -10.85 -8.13
N LYS A 173 -4.12 -11.83 -8.08
CA LYS A 173 -4.44 -13.23 -7.80
C LYS A 173 -5.01 -13.39 -6.39
N HIS A 174 -4.40 -12.75 -5.38
CA HIS A 174 -4.87 -12.79 -4.00
C HIS A 174 -6.26 -12.16 -3.85
N ILE A 175 -6.48 -10.99 -4.43
CA ILE A 175 -7.78 -10.31 -4.41
C ILE A 175 -8.86 -11.15 -5.08
N ALA A 176 -8.56 -11.77 -6.22
CA ALA A 176 -9.52 -12.59 -6.96
C ALA A 176 -9.86 -13.91 -6.23
N SER A 177 -8.86 -14.54 -5.61
CA SER A 177 -9.03 -15.86 -4.99
C SER A 177 -9.47 -15.82 -3.53
N LYS A 178 -9.11 -14.77 -2.79
CA LYS A 178 -9.29 -14.70 -1.33
C LYS A 178 -9.84 -13.37 -0.86
N GLY A 179 -9.24 -12.26 -1.26
CA GLY A 179 -9.59 -10.91 -0.78
C GLY A 179 -11.05 -10.56 -0.99
N ASN A 180 -11.53 -10.59 -2.23
CA ASN A 180 -12.93 -10.27 -2.52
C ASN A 180 -13.90 -11.29 -1.94
N GLU A 181 -13.53 -12.57 -1.85
CA GLU A 181 -14.40 -13.57 -1.21
C GLU A 181 -14.63 -13.24 0.27
N VAL A 182 -13.55 -13.03 1.02
CA VAL A 182 -13.60 -12.71 2.44
C VAL A 182 -14.33 -11.39 2.67
N VAL A 183 -13.94 -10.35 1.94
CA VAL A 183 -14.46 -9.00 2.18
C VAL A 183 -15.94 -8.91 1.83
N ARG A 184 -16.36 -9.52 0.71
CA ARG A 184 -17.76 -9.55 0.30
C ARG A 184 -18.61 -10.41 1.23
N LYS A 185 -18.17 -11.62 1.55
CA LYS A 185 -18.92 -12.56 2.40
C LYS A 185 -19.12 -12.04 3.81
N HIS A 186 -18.09 -11.44 4.39
CA HIS A 186 -18.16 -11.00 5.78
C HIS A 186 -18.66 -9.57 5.90
N PHE A 187 -18.23 -8.63 5.07
CA PHE A 187 -18.53 -7.20 5.25
C PHE A 187 -19.52 -6.63 4.23
N GLY A 188 -19.83 -7.34 3.16
CA GLY A 188 -20.69 -6.83 2.09
C GLY A 188 -20.05 -5.67 1.33
N LEU A 189 -18.72 -5.67 1.24
CA LEU A 189 -17.88 -4.71 0.54
C LEU A 189 -17.04 -5.43 -0.53
N ASP A 190 -16.47 -4.67 -1.46
CA ASP A 190 -15.54 -5.15 -2.49
C ASP A 190 -14.19 -4.43 -2.37
N LEU A 191 -13.16 -5.07 -2.93
CA LEU A 191 -11.83 -4.49 -3.08
C LEU A 191 -11.67 -3.98 -4.51
N PHE A 192 -11.29 -2.72 -4.63
CA PHE A 192 -10.83 -2.14 -5.87
C PHE A 192 -9.35 -1.83 -5.74
N VAL A 193 -8.54 -2.45 -6.59
CA VAL A 193 -7.09 -2.25 -6.63
C VAL A 193 -6.68 -1.88 -8.03
N MET A 194 -5.73 -0.96 -8.11
CA MET A 194 -5.16 -0.48 -9.35
C MET A 194 -3.69 -0.16 -9.19
N GLN A 195 -2.94 -0.26 -10.29
CA GLN A 195 -1.59 0.24 -10.37
C GLN A 195 -1.59 1.66 -10.96
N GLU A 196 -0.85 2.56 -10.33
CA GLU A 196 -0.66 3.94 -10.78
C GLU A 196 0.82 4.14 -11.10
N ASN A 197 1.12 4.52 -12.35
CA ASN A 197 2.48 4.89 -12.71
C ASN A 197 2.85 6.21 -12.04
N LEU A 198 4.03 6.25 -11.43
CA LEU A 198 4.54 7.46 -10.77
C LEU A 198 5.21 8.36 -11.81
N ASP A 199 4.83 9.64 -11.81
CA ASP A 199 5.57 10.64 -12.57
C ASP A 199 6.88 11.01 -11.86
N GLU A 200 7.84 11.63 -12.57
CA GLU A 200 9.14 12.03 -12.01
C GLU A 200 9.01 12.91 -10.76
N THR A 201 7.95 13.72 -10.69
CA THR A 201 7.75 14.63 -9.56
C THR A 201 7.23 13.88 -8.33
N ALA A 202 6.39 12.85 -8.51
CA ALA A 202 5.87 12.02 -7.42
C ALA A 202 6.96 11.07 -6.89
N ALA A 203 7.73 10.48 -7.80
CA ALA A 203 8.93 9.72 -7.45
C ALA A 203 9.92 10.60 -6.67
N GLY A 204 10.22 11.80 -7.17
CA GLY A 204 11.11 12.75 -6.50
C GLY A 204 10.63 13.18 -5.10
N TYR A 205 9.32 13.37 -4.92
CA TYR A 205 8.75 13.66 -3.59
C TYR A 205 8.96 12.49 -2.62
N LEU A 206 8.70 11.25 -3.05
CA LEU A 206 8.87 10.08 -2.19
C LEU A 206 10.34 9.91 -1.77
N MET A 207 11.26 10.08 -2.71
CA MET A 207 12.71 10.04 -2.46
C MET A 207 13.19 11.13 -1.49
N SER A 208 12.55 12.30 -1.47
CA SER A 208 12.92 13.40 -0.55
C SER A 208 12.31 13.26 0.84
N HIS A 209 11.19 12.53 0.98
CA HIS A 209 10.43 12.45 2.23
C HIS A 209 10.74 11.22 3.07
N ASP A 210 11.13 10.12 2.42
CA ASP A 210 11.42 8.88 3.10
C ASP A 210 12.82 8.40 2.72
N LYS A 211 13.68 8.34 3.74
CA LYS A 211 15.08 7.92 3.64
C LYS A 211 15.22 6.53 3.03
N ALA A 212 14.22 5.67 3.14
CA ALA A 212 14.21 4.36 2.51
C ALA A 212 14.31 4.44 0.98
N PHE A 213 13.80 5.53 0.38
CA PHE A 213 13.83 5.76 -1.06
C PHE A 213 15.06 6.57 -1.53
N ALA A 214 15.85 7.12 -0.61
CA ALA A 214 17.01 7.97 -0.93
C ALA A 214 18.25 7.17 -1.39
N ARG A 215 18.30 5.85 -1.17
CA ARG A 215 19.47 4.98 -1.41
C ARG A 215 19.45 4.19 -2.73
N GLY A 216 18.86 4.69 -3.82
CA GLY A 216 19.10 4.00 -5.10
C GLY A 216 18.61 4.67 -6.38
N ASP A 217 19.34 4.36 -7.45
CA ASP A 217 18.96 4.41 -8.89
C ASP A 217 17.72 3.55 -9.23
N ARG A 218 16.89 3.25 -8.22
CA ARG A 218 15.77 2.34 -8.35
C ARG A 218 14.59 3.13 -8.87
N GLU A 219 14.33 2.95 -10.16
CA GLU A 219 13.18 3.56 -10.81
C GLU A 219 11.89 3.20 -10.02
N LEU A 220 11.35 4.21 -9.33
CA LEU A 220 10.02 4.22 -8.74
C LEU A 220 9.03 4.30 -9.89
N GLN A 221 8.63 3.15 -10.41
CA GLN A 221 7.80 3.12 -11.61
C GLN A 221 6.30 3.15 -11.26
N GLN A 222 5.90 2.53 -10.16
CA GLN A 222 4.48 2.27 -9.85
C GLN A 222 4.16 2.33 -8.36
N ALA A 223 2.92 2.67 -8.06
CA ALA A 223 2.30 2.52 -6.75
C ALA A 223 1.01 1.72 -6.87
N THR A 224 0.72 0.88 -5.87
CA THR A 224 -0.54 0.14 -5.81
C THR A 224 -1.54 0.90 -4.95
N ILE A 225 -2.61 1.37 -5.56
CA ILE A 225 -3.70 2.04 -4.88
C ILE A 225 -4.80 1.03 -4.56
N CYS A 226 -5.32 1.09 -3.33
CA CYS A 226 -6.42 0.25 -2.91
C CYS A 226 -7.57 1.05 -2.29
N TYR A 227 -8.78 0.64 -2.64
CA TYR A 227 -10.02 1.10 -2.05
C TYR A 227 -10.86 -0.06 -1.56
N LEU A 228 -11.39 0.08 -0.36
CA LEU A 228 -12.56 -0.67 0.08
C LEU A 228 -13.80 0.04 -0.46
N VAL A 229 -14.67 -0.64 -1.20
CA VAL A 229 -15.80 -0.01 -1.90
C VAL A 229 -17.11 -0.76 -1.69
N ILE A 230 -18.23 -0.05 -1.89
CA ILE A 230 -19.53 -0.72 -1.99
C ILE A 230 -19.60 -1.45 -3.35
N PRO A 231 -20.07 -2.71 -3.38
CA PRO A 231 -20.27 -3.42 -4.63
C PRO A 231 -21.18 -2.62 -5.56
N SER A 232 -20.70 -2.33 -6.77
CA SER A 232 -21.41 -1.53 -7.75
C SER A 232 -21.28 -2.12 -9.14
N LYS A 233 -22.17 -1.69 -10.05
CA LYS A 233 -22.04 -2.03 -11.47
C LYS A 233 -21.04 -1.08 -12.11
N ALA A 234 -19.82 -1.55 -12.34
CA ALA A 234 -18.85 -0.81 -13.12
C ALA A 234 -19.24 -0.81 -14.61
N ALA A 235 -19.14 0.36 -15.25
CA ALA A 235 -19.20 0.47 -16.70
C ALA A 235 -17.88 -0.05 -17.27
N ARG A 236 -17.96 -0.87 -18.33
CA ARG A 236 -16.79 -1.41 -19.02
C ARG A 236 -16.89 -1.06 -20.49
N TRP A 237 -15.81 -0.56 -21.08
CA TRP A 237 -15.69 -0.34 -22.52
C TRP A 237 -14.27 -0.60 -22.98
N LYS A 238 -14.14 -0.95 -24.26
CA LYS A 238 -12.84 -1.14 -24.90
C LYS A 238 -12.31 0.21 -25.36
N VAL A 239 -11.05 0.50 -25.04
CA VAL A 239 -10.34 1.69 -25.52
C VAL A 239 -9.35 1.26 -26.58
N ARG A 240 -9.38 1.94 -27.72
CA ARG A 240 -8.30 1.83 -28.70
C ARG A 240 -7.15 2.68 -28.21
N LEU A 241 -5.99 2.07 -28.10
CA LEU A 241 -4.75 2.79 -27.81
C LEU A 241 -4.11 3.12 -29.16
N ASP A 242 -3.69 4.37 -29.31
CA ASP A 242 -2.76 4.73 -30.39
C ASP A 242 -1.38 4.19 -29.99
N PRO A 243 -0.69 3.45 -30.86
CA PRO A 243 0.63 2.90 -30.56
C PRO A 243 1.61 4.07 -30.39
N MET A 244 1.95 4.43 -29.15
CA MET A 244 3.04 5.35 -28.88
C MET A 244 4.33 4.56 -28.84
N SER A 245 5.15 4.60 -29.90
CA SER A 245 6.40 3.84 -29.98
C SER A 245 7.43 4.29 -28.93
N ARG A 246 7.63 3.48 -27.90
CA ARG A 246 8.89 3.25 -27.20
C ARG A 246 9.50 1.92 -27.68
N ASP A 247 10.82 1.89 -27.78
CA ASP A 247 11.63 0.89 -28.50
C ASP A 247 11.61 -0.55 -27.93
N SER A 248 10.97 -0.80 -26.78
CA SER A 248 10.85 -2.14 -26.18
C SER A 248 9.42 -2.66 -26.37
N GLY A 249 9.25 -3.61 -27.28
CA GLY A 249 7.95 -4.13 -27.74
C GLY A 249 7.20 -5.06 -26.77
N ASP A 250 7.14 -4.71 -25.49
CA ASP A 250 6.21 -5.32 -24.51
C ASP A 250 5.57 -4.19 -23.66
N TYR A 251 4.27 -3.93 -23.83
CA TYR A 251 3.54 -2.90 -23.08
C TYR A 251 2.51 -3.55 -22.16
N PHE A 252 2.88 -3.75 -20.89
CA PHE A 252 1.90 -3.89 -19.82
C PHE A 252 1.78 -2.57 -19.07
N GLY A 253 0.78 -1.77 -19.44
CA GLY A 253 0.50 -0.48 -18.83
C GLY A 253 -0.88 -0.47 -18.19
N GLU A 254 -0.94 -0.54 -16.86
CA GLU A 254 -2.15 -0.19 -16.12
C GLU A 254 -2.06 1.29 -15.72
N SER A 255 -3.04 2.09 -16.13
CA SER A 255 -3.17 3.48 -15.71
C SER A 255 -4.54 3.68 -15.11
N ALA A 256 -4.59 4.22 -13.91
CA ALA A 256 -5.83 4.33 -13.20
C ALA A 256 -5.92 5.68 -12.48
N ASN A 257 -7.12 6.23 -12.47
CA ASN A 257 -7.41 7.55 -11.93
C ASN A 257 -8.55 7.44 -10.93
N SER A 258 -8.39 8.07 -9.78
CA SER A 258 -9.45 8.23 -8.78
C SER A 258 -9.74 9.69 -8.54
N MET A 259 -11.01 10.08 -8.57
CA MET A 259 -11.44 11.44 -8.27
C MET A 259 -12.47 11.44 -7.15
N LEU A 260 -12.20 12.20 -6.09
CA LEU A 260 -13.18 12.48 -5.03
C LEU A 260 -14.25 13.42 -5.59
N LEU A 261 -15.51 13.05 -5.41
CA LEU A 261 -16.64 13.88 -5.81
C LEU A 261 -17.21 14.55 -4.59
N ASP A 262 -17.12 15.88 -4.54
CA ASP A 262 -17.82 16.67 -3.54
C ASP A 262 -19.29 16.78 -3.92
N ARG A 263 -20.13 16.03 -3.21
CA ARG A 263 -21.59 16.13 -3.32
C ARG A 263 -22.19 16.13 -1.93
N ASN A 264 -22.51 17.32 -1.44
CA ASN A 264 -23.29 17.57 -0.21
C ASN A 264 -24.72 16.95 -0.21
N SER A 265 -25.06 16.05 -1.13
CA SER A 265 -26.44 15.60 -1.39
C SER A 265 -26.63 14.09 -1.54
N LEU A 266 -25.56 13.30 -1.45
CA LEU A 266 -25.67 11.85 -1.46
C LEU A 266 -24.87 11.40 -0.25
N ASP A 267 -25.47 11.30 0.92
CA ASP A 267 -24.77 10.69 2.05
C ASP A 267 -24.84 9.16 1.92
N PRO A 268 -23.78 8.43 2.30
CA PRO A 268 -23.88 6.99 2.41
C PRO A 268 -24.96 6.65 3.43
N THR A 269 -25.79 5.65 3.15
CA THR A 269 -26.80 5.19 4.11
C THR A 269 -26.12 4.72 5.40
N GLU A 270 -26.84 4.79 6.52
CA GLU A 270 -26.33 4.32 7.82
C GLU A 270 -25.86 2.86 7.74
N GLU A 271 -26.57 2.03 6.97
CA GLU A 271 -26.17 0.64 6.71
C GLU A 271 -24.81 0.55 6.02
N HIS A 272 -24.56 1.38 5.00
CA HIS A 272 -23.26 1.43 4.33
C HIS A 272 -22.16 1.89 5.28
N GLN A 273 -22.40 2.93 6.07
CA GLN A 273 -21.45 3.41 7.08
C GLN A 273 -21.11 2.32 8.10
N GLN A 274 -22.10 1.55 8.57
CA GLN A 274 -21.89 0.44 9.49
C GLN A 274 -21.06 -0.69 8.87
N ARG A 275 -21.25 -1.00 7.57
CA ARG A 275 -20.43 -1.99 6.85
C ARG A 275 -18.96 -1.57 6.81
N PHE A 276 -18.68 -0.31 6.44
CA PHE A 276 -17.32 0.23 6.44
C PHE A 276 -16.73 0.26 7.85
N ALA A 277 -17.44 0.79 8.84
CA ALA A 277 -16.97 0.86 10.22
C ALA A 277 -16.60 -0.53 10.77
N ARG A 278 -17.43 -1.53 10.48
CA ARG A 278 -17.17 -2.91 10.88
C ARG A 278 -15.95 -3.49 10.16
N ALA A 279 -15.82 -3.27 8.85
CA ALA A 279 -14.67 -3.75 8.08
C ALA A 279 -13.36 -3.10 8.55
N MET A 280 -13.34 -1.77 8.66
CA MET A 280 -12.17 -1.02 9.15
C MET A 280 -11.76 -1.48 10.55
N ARG A 281 -12.72 -1.71 11.46
CA ARG A 281 -12.43 -2.19 12.82
C ARG A 281 -11.90 -3.63 12.84
N GLN A 282 -12.58 -4.58 12.20
CA GLN A 282 -12.18 -5.98 12.26
C GLN A 282 -10.90 -6.26 11.47
N LEU A 283 -10.71 -5.58 10.34
CA LEU A 283 -9.48 -5.66 9.57
C LEU A 283 -8.38 -4.75 10.14
N GLY A 284 -8.65 -3.89 11.12
CA GLY A 284 -7.62 -3.01 11.70
C GLY A 284 -7.08 -1.95 10.73
N LEU A 285 -7.87 -1.57 9.72
CA LEU A 285 -7.46 -0.65 8.67
C LEU A 285 -7.67 0.81 9.08
N LYS A 286 -6.88 1.70 8.48
CA LYS A 286 -7.02 3.15 8.59
C LYS A 286 -7.13 3.76 7.18
N PRO A 287 -7.86 4.88 7.02
CA PRO A 287 -7.81 5.62 5.77
C PRO A 287 -6.36 6.02 5.45
N SER A 288 -5.92 5.74 4.23
CA SER A 288 -4.53 5.99 3.80
C SER A 288 -4.53 6.44 2.35
N VAL A 289 -4.11 7.67 2.07
CA VAL A 289 -4.10 8.23 0.71
C VAL A 289 -2.67 8.28 0.19
N HIS A 290 -2.43 7.68 -0.99
CA HIS A 290 -1.09 7.70 -1.56
C HIS A 290 -0.78 9.08 -2.18
N PRO A 291 0.47 9.61 -2.06
CA PRO A 291 0.83 10.92 -2.58
C PRO A 291 0.57 11.12 -4.09
N SER A 292 0.75 10.08 -4.91
CA SER A 292 0.52 10.12 -6.37
C SER A 292 -0.87 10.65 -6.73
N GLN A 293 -1.87 10.30 -5.92
CA GLN A 293 -3.28 10.61 -6.17
C GLN A 293 -3.61 12.11 -6.01
N LEU A 294 -2.73 12.87 -5.36
CA LEU A 294 -2.93 14.30 -5.09
C LEU A 294 -2.20 15.19 -6.08
N GLN A 295 -1.23 14.65 -6.81
CA GLN A 295 -0.35 15.39 -7.71
C GLN A 295 -1.13 16.13 -8.82
N THR A 296 -2.07 15.43 -9.45
CA THR A 296 -2.91 15.97 -10.52
C THR A 296 -3.89 17.02 -9.96
N ALA A 297 -4.43 16.77 -8.77
CA ALA A 297 -5.31 17.71 -8.07
C ALA A 297 -4.59 18.99 -7.60
N LEU A 298 -3.29 18.91 -7.29
CA LEU A 298 -2.44 20.05 -6.94
C LEU A 298 -1.98 20.82 -8.17
N SER A 299 -1.79 20.16 -9.31
CA SER A 299 -1.44 20.81 -10.58
C SER A 299 -2.64 21.49 -11.25
N ALA A 300 -3.86 21.01 -10.99
CA ALA A 300 -5.12 21.58 -11.46
C ALA A 300 -5.70 22.66 -10.53
N ALA A 301 -5.18 22.83 -9.31
CA ALA A 301 -5.55 23.94 -8.46
C ALA A 301 -5.04 25.24 -9.08
N PRO A 302 -5.89 26.24 -9.36
CA PRO A 302 -5.40 27.54 -9.77
C PRO A 302 -4.49 28.06 -8.66
N PRO A 303 -3.35 28.71 -8.98
CA PRO A 303 -2.67 29.49 -7.98
C PRO A 303 -3.71 30.45 -7.38
N ILE A 304 -3.72 30.53 -6.04
CA ILE A 304 -4.72 31.22 -5.21
C ILE A 304 -4.91 32.72 -5.60
N ASN A 305 -4.11 33.25 -6.54
CA ASN A 305 -4.16 34.64 -7.01
C ASN A 305 -4.29 34.79 -8.55
N ALA A 306 -5.06 33.96 -9.26
CA ALA A 306 -5.28 34.18 -10.69
C ALA A 306 -6.78 34.18 -11.06
N SER A 307 -7.39 35.36 -10.97
CA SER A 307 -8.62 35.68 -11.68
C SER A 307 -8.32 35.87 -13.18
N SER A 308 -8.35 34.81 -13.98
CA SER A 308 -8.54 34.93 -15.44
C SER A 308 -8.93 33.59 -16.09
N PRO A 309 -9.74 33.60 -17.16
CA PRO A 309 -10.38 32.40 -17.68
C PRO A 309 -9.46 31.55 -18.58
N LEU A 310 -9.75 30.25 -18.55
CA LEU A 310 -9.18 29.15 -19.34
C LEU A 310 -8.70 29.53 -20.74
N THR A 311 -7.38 29.50 -20.93
CA THR A 311 -6.74 29.18 -22.21
C THR A 311 -5.79 28.01 -21.99
N GLN A 312 -6.17 26.84 -22.50
CA GLN A 312 -5.25 25.72 -22.68
C GLN A 312 -4.26 26.11 -23.78
N THR A 313 -3.05 26.50 -23.38
CA THR A 313 -1.92 26.62 -24.29
C THR A 313 -0.95 25.50 -23.94
N THR A 314 -0.76 24.59 -24.89
CA THR A 314 0.27 23.54 -24.86
C THR A 314 1.64 24.23 -24.91
N VAL A 315 2.16 24.60 -23.74
CA VAL A 315 3.52 25.10 -23.62
C VAL A 315 4.36 23.94 -23.10
N HIS A 316 5.30 23.48 -23.92
CA HIS A 316 6.41 22.64 -23.46
C HIS A 316 7.04 23.34 -22.24
N ARG A 317 6.77 22.82 -21.04
CA ARG A 317 7.41 23.30 -19.82
C ARG A 317 8.88 22.90 -19.92
N ILE A 318 9.72 23.88 -20.24
CA ILE A 318 11.10 23.87 -19.75
C ILE A 318 10.96 23.83 -18.22
N ILE A 319 11.30 22.70 -17.61
CA ILE A 319 11.30 22.56 -16.17
C ILE A 319 12.49 23.36 -15.67
N GLU A 320 12.26 24.63 -15.35
CA GLU A 320 13.20 25.37 -14.50
C GLU A 320 13.31 24.60 -13.18
N MET A 321 14.55 24.28 -12.78
CA MET A 321 14.81 23.71 -11.46
C MET A 321 14.27 24.68 -10.42
N LYS A 322 13.18 24.27 -9.75
CA LYS A 322 12.57 25.05 -8.67
C LYS A 322 13.57 25.20 -7.54
N SER A 323 13.53 26.33 -6.85
CA SER A 323 14.38 26.51 -5.67
C SER A 323 14.02 25.52 -4.56
N ASP A 324 15.00 25.11 -3.76
CA ASP A 324 14.79 24.16 -2.65
C ASP A 324 13.67 24.59 -1.69
N GLU A 325 13.47 25.90 -1.53
CA GLU A 325 12.42 26.44 -0.67
C GLU A 325 11.01 26.33 -1.29
N GLU A 326 10.89 26.38 -2.60
CA GLU A 326 9.62 26.12 -3.29
C GLU A 326 9.24 24.63 -3.25
N VAL A 327 10.24 23.75 -3.32
CA VAL A 327 10.07 22.30 -3.17
C VAL A 327 9.57 21.99 -1.75
N LYS A 328 10.29 22.43 -0.71
CA LYS A 328 9.86 22.24 0.69
C LYS A 328 8.46 22.76 0.98
N LYS A 329 8.10 23.93 0.42
CA LYS A 329 6.77 24.51 0.62
C LYS A 329 5.67 23.69 -0.06
N ARG A 330 5.91 23.21 -1.29
CA ARG A 330 4.98 22.32 -2.01
C ARG A 330 4.79 21.03 -1.24
N ASP A 331 5.88 20.47 -0.74
CA ASP A 331 5.92 19.21 -0.03
C ASP A 331 5.15 19.28 1.28
N ALA A 332 5.41 20.31 2.10
CA ALA A 332 4.65 20.57 3.32
C ALA A 332 3.14 20.74 3.04
N ALA A 333 2.78 21.42 1.95
CA ALA A 333 1.39 21.56 1.55
C ALA A 333 0.76 20.21 1.16
N MET A 334 1.52 19.33 0.50
CA MET A 334 1.06 17.99 0.15
C MET A 334 0.88 17.11 1.39
N THR A 335 1.87 17.06 2.30
CA THR A 335 1.78 16.32 3.56
C THR A 335 0.58 16.76 4.40
N ASN A 336 0.34 18.08 4.50
CA ASN A 336 -0.83 18.62 5.20
C ASN A 336 -2.13 18.12 4.57
N ARG A 337 -2.23 18.14 3.24
CA ARG A 337 -3.43 17.71 2.53
C ARG A 337 -3.69 16.21 2.65
N ILE A 338 -2.64 15.37 2.61
CA ILE A 338 -2.75 13.93 2.86
C ILE A 338 -3.35 13.70 4.24
N ARG A 339 -2.76 14.33 5.26
CA ARG A 339 -3.23 14.24 6.65
C ARG A 339 -4.68 14.71 6.81
N ASP A 340 -5.05 15.82 6.18
CA ASP A 340 -6.43 16.33 6.22
C ASP A 340 -7.41 15.34 5.58
N LEU A 341 -7.01 14.67 4.49
CA LEU A 341 -7.83 13.63 3.85
C LEU A 341 -7.93 12.35 4.68
N GLU A 342 -6.85 11.91 5.30
CA GLU A 342 -6.82 10.74 6.18
C GLU A 342 -7.67 10.95 7.44
N GLN A 343 -7.69 12.19 7.97
CA GLN A 343 -8.50 12.57 9.14
C GLN A 343 -9.94 12.94 8.81
N SER A 344 -10.27 13.10 7.52
CA SER A 344 -11.62 13.47 7.10
C SER A 344 -12.64 12.34 7.32
N GLN A 345 -13.92 12.68 7.22
CA GLN A 345 -14.99 11.69 7.33
C GLN A 345 -15.03 10.79 6.09
N TRP A 346 -14.98 9.48 6.33
CA TRP A 346 -15.07 8.40 5.35
C TRP A 346 -16.32 7.54 5.64
N PRO A 347 -16.94 6.88 4.65
CA PRO A 347 -16.56 6.79 3.23
C PRO A 347 -16.94 8.02 2.41
N LYS A 348 -16.32 8.18 1.23
CA LYS A 348 -16.62 9.28 0.28
C LYS A 348 -17.04 8.74 -1.08
N LEU A 349 -17.77 9.54 -1.85
CA LEU A 349 -18.14 9.22 -3.22
C LEU A 349 -16.93 9.44 -4.14
N MET A 350 -16.63 8.44 -4.94
CA MET A 350 -15.43 8.37 -5.77
C MET A 350 -15.81 7.96 -7.19
N PHE A 351 -15.19 8.61 -8.15
CA PHE A 351 -15.12 8.12 -9.51
C PHE A 351 -13.80 7.38 -9.69
N LEU A 352 -13.88 6.06 -9.90
CA LEU A 352 -12.74 5.18 -10.08
C LEU A 352 -12.68 4.79 -11.55
N VAL A 353 -11.52 4.95 -12.17
CA VAL A 353 -11.26 4.53 -13.56
C VAL A 353 -9.98 3.72 -13.58
N ASN A 354 -10.03 2.56 -14.23
CA ASN A 354 -8.88 1.71 -14.47
C ASN A 354 -8.80 1.39 -15.97
N HIS A 355 -7.65 1.70 -16.58
CA HIS A 355 -7.29 1.37 -17.95
C HIS A 355 -6.23 0.28 -17.91
N ILE A 356 -6.55 -0.90 -18.44
CA ILE A 356 -5.61 -2.01 -18.57
C ILE A 356 -5.25 -2.13 -20.04
N CYS A 357 -3.97 -1.91 -20.34
CA CYS A 357 -3.40 -2.11 -21.66
C CYS A 357 -2.69 -3.46 -21.68
N TYR A 358 -3.00 -4.29 -22.68
CA TYR A 358 -2.29 -5.52 -22.96
C TYR A 358 -1.49 -5.30 -24.25
N GLU A 359 -0.29 -5.87 -24.31
CA GLU A 359 0.42 -6.24 -25.54
C GLU A 359 0.69 -7.74 -25.55
#